data_AF-A0A7Y9S108-F1
#
_entry.id   AF-A0A7Y9S108-F1
#
_cell.length_a   1.000
_cell.length_b   1.000
_cell.length_c   1.000
_cell.angle_alpha   90.00
_cell.angle_beta   90.00
_cell.angle_gamma   90.00
#
_symmetry.space_group_name_H-M   'P 1'
#
loop_
_entity.id
_entity.type
_entity.pdbx_description
1 polymer ?
#
loop_
_entity_poly.entity_id
_entity_poly.type
_entity_poly.pdbx_seq_one_letter_code
_entity_poly.pdbx_strand_id
1 'polypeptide(L)' 'MIKPSEDDRVDTRAELLPEEKAAGSEDPRAQAETILEESEERTADPESTRRESTQTPDEPPTQAELNDGDT' A
#
# COMPACT_ATOMS: atom_id res chain seq x y z
N MET A 1 -20.00 7.32 -9.62
CA MET A 1 -19.56 7.21 -8.21
C MET A 1 -18.97 8.53 -7.80
N ILE A 2 -19.44 9.11 -6.69
CA ILE A 2 -18.81 10.26 -6.06
C ILE A 2 -17.66 9.70 -5.21
N LYS A 3 -16.43 10.20 -5.39
CA LYS A 3 -15.32 9.84 -4.50
C LYS A 3 -15.48 10.61 -3.17
N PRO A 4 -15.23 9.97 -2.01
CA PRO A 4 -15.22 10.67 -0.74
C PRO A 4 -14.16 11.78 -0.74
N SER A 5 -14.41 12.83 0.04
CA SER A 5 -13.44 13.91 0.23
C SER A 5 -12.19 13.38 0.95
N GLU A 6 -11.11 14.15 0.96
CA GLU A 6 -9.89 13.78 1.66
C GLU A 6 -10.12 13.66 3.16
N ASP A 7 -10.82 14.63 3.77
CA ASP A 7 -11.21 14.58 5.18
C ASP A 7 -12.04 13.34 5.51
N ASP A 8 -13.01 12.96 4.67
CA ASP A 8 -13.82 11.74 4.91
C ASP A 8 -12.96 10.47 4.89
N ARG A 9 -11.95 10.41 4.00
CA ARG A 9 -11.02 9.28 3.91
C ARG A 9 -10.09 9.23 5.12
N VAL A 10 -9.58 10.39 5.54
CA VAL A 10 -8.73 10.54 6.73
C VAL A 10 -9.49 10.10 7.98
N ASP A 11 -10.71 10.59 8.18
CA ASP A 11 -11.52 10.24 9.34
C ASP A 11 -11.83 8.74 9.41
N THR A 12 -12.19 8.15 8.26
CA THR A 12 -12.43 6.69 8.18
C THR A 12 -11.17 5.89 8.53
N ARG A 13 -10.00 6.32 8.06
CA ARG A 13 -8.73 5.61 8.27
C ARG A 13 -8.16 5.81 9.68
N ALA A 14 -8.46 6.94 10.31
CA ALA A 14 -8.05 7.30 11.67
C ALA A 14 -8.82 6.50 12.74
N GLU A 15 -9.84 5.74 12.37
CA GLU A 15 -10.51 4.80 13.26
C GLU A 15 -9.54 3.69 13.71
N LEU A 16 -9.04 3.81 14.94
CA LEU A 16 -8.10 2.84 15.50
C LEU A 16 -8.77 1.49 15.82
N LEU A 17 -8.09 0.41 15.45
CA LEU A 17 -8.38 -0.95 15.90
C LEU A 17 -8.08 -1.10 17.41
N PRO A 18 -8.68 -2.09 18.10
CA PRO A 18 -8.40 -2.35 19.51
C PRO A 18 -6.91 -2.52 19.82
N GLU A 19 -6.18 -3.18 18.92
CA GLU A 19 -4.73 -3.43 19.04
C GLU A 19 -3.94 -2.12 18.93
N GLU A 20 -4.33 -1.21 18.04
CA GLU A 20 -3.68 0.09 17.85
C GLU A 20 -3.96 1.04 19.03
N LYS A 21 -5.18 0.97 19.60
CA LYS A 21 -5.51 1.66 20.85
C LYS A 21 -4.66 1.16 22.01
N ALA A 22 -4.42 -0.16 22.08
CA ALA A 22 -3.57 -0.75 23.10
C ALA A 22 -2.09 -0.39 22.91
N ALA A 23 -1.63 -0.23 21.66
CA ALA A 23 -0.28 0.24 21.34
C ALA A 23 -0.09 1.74 21.61
N GLY A 24 -1.16 2.52 21.60
CA GLY A 24 -1.15 3.96 21.94
C GLY A 24 -0.70 4.84 20.78
N SER A 25 -1.44 4.84 19.66
CA SER A 25 -1.16 5.77 18.55
C SER A 25 -1.36 7.24 19.01
N GLU A 26 -0.30 8.06 18.89
CA GLU A 26 -0.26 9.43 19.42
C GLU A 26 -1.17 10.40 18.64
N ASP A 27 -1.22 10.27 17.31
CA ASP A 27 -2.09 11.04 16.43
C ASP A 27 -2.60 10.16 15.26
N PRO A 28 -3.77 9.54 15.42
CA PRO A 28 -4.36 8.69 14.38
C PRO A 28 -4.69 9.44 13.09
N ARG A 29 -4.97 10.75 13.17
CA ARG A 29 -5.36 11.55 12.01
C ARG A 29 -4.12 11.89 11.18
N ALA A 30 -3.04 12.35 11.83
CA ALA A 30 -1.76 12.57 11.15
C ALA A 30 -1.18 11.27 10.56
N GLN A 31 -1.33 10.15 11.27
CA GLN A 31 -0.95 8.84 10.75
C GLN A 31 -1.78 8.48 9.50
N ALA A 32 -3.09 8.71 9.53
CA ALA A 32 -3.97 8.45 8.38
C ALA A 32 -3.62 9.32 7.17
N GLU A 33 -3.35 10.60 7.36
CA GLU A 33 -2.92 11.54 6.30
C GLU A 33 -1.64 11.05 5.62
N THR A 34 -0.61 10.71 6.40
CA THR A 34 0.68 10.21 5.88
C THR A 34 0.50 8.94 5.04
N ILE A 35 -0.29 7.98 5.54
CA ILE A 35 -0.53 6.72 4.84
C ILE A 35 -1.29 6.92 3.53
N LEU A 36 -2.27 7.83 3.53
CA LEU A 36 -3.06 8.13 2.34
C LEU A 36 -2.19 8.82 1.27
N GLU A 37 -1.36 9.78 1.65
CA GLU A 37 -0.41 10.42 0.75
C GLU A 37 0.55 9.40 0.11
N GLU A 38 1.19 8.55 0.91
CA GLU A 38 2.08 7.48 0.40
C GLU A 38 1.32 6.50 -0.51
N SER A 39 0.07 6.19 -0.20
CA SER A 39 -0.75 5.30 -1.01
C SER A 39 -1.14 5.93 -2.34
N GLU A 40 -1.42 7.23 -2.36
CA GLU A 40 -1.71 7.97 -3.59
C GLU A 40 -0.46 8.05 -4.48
N GLU A 41 0.72 8.29 -3.91
CA GLU A 41 2.00 8.26 -4.64
C GLU A 41 2.24 6.90 -5.31
N ARG A 42 2.14 5.79 -4.56
CA ARG A 42 2.31 4.44 -5.13
C ARG A 42 1.24 4.08 -6.15
N THR A 43 0.03 4.61 -6.01
CA THR A 43 -1.05 4.42 -6.98
C THR A 43 -0.78 5.21 -8.26
N ALA A 44 -0.13 6.37 -8.17
CA ALA A 44 0.24 7.20 -9.31
C ALA A 44 1.43 6.63 -10.09
N ASP A 45 2.40 6.00 -9.43
CA ASP A 45 3.54 5.31 -10.06
C ASP A 45 3.72 3.86 -9.55
N PRO A 46 2.87 2.93 -10.03
CA PRO A 46 2.96 1.53 -9.63
C PRO A 46 4.23 0.83 -10.16
N GLU A 47 4.85 1.35 -11.23
CA GLU A 47 6.07 0.76 -11.80
C GLU A 47 7.29 1.03 -10.90
N SER A 48 7.40 2.23 -10.31
CA SER A 48 8.45 2.50 -9.33
C SER A 48 8.33 1.56 -8.13
N THR A 49 7.13 1.39 -7.59
CA THR A 49 6.89 0.46 -6.47
C THR A 49 7.26 -0.99 -6.83
N ARG A 50 7.01 -1.41 -8.08
CA ARG A 50 7.40 -2.76 -8.55
C ARG A 50 8.91 -2.94 -8.55
N ARG A 51 9.66 -1.98 -9.11
CA ARG A 51 11.13 -2.06 -9.23
C ARG A 51 11.84 -2.07 -7.88
N GLU A 52 11.27 -1.40 -6.89
CA GLU A 52 11.80 -1.38 -5.52
C GLU A 52 11.53 -2.68 -4.76
N SER A 53 10.62 -3.53 -5.24
CA SER A 53 10.24 -4.77 -4.59
C SER A 53 11.22 -5.90 -4.88
N THR A 54 11.71 -6.56 -3.82
CA THR A 54 12.48 -7.80 -3.95
C THR A 54 11.63 -9.02 -4.26
N GLN A 55 10.30 -8.90 -4.16
CA GLN A 55 9.36 -10.01 -4.39
C GLN A 55 8.86 -10.09 -5.83
N THR A 56 8.96 -9.01 -6.61
CA THR A 56 8.47 -8.98 -8.00
C THR A 56 9.66 -8.69 -8.93
N PRO A 57 10.12 -9.69 -9.70
CA PRO A 57 11.16 -9.47 -10.69
C PRO A 57 10.75 -8.40 -11.72
N ASP A 58 11.71 -7.58 -12.15
CA ASP A 58 11.49 -6.50 -13.14
C ASP A 58 10.97 -7.02 -14.47
N GLU A 59 11.45 -8.19 -14.89
CA GLU A 59 10.97 -8.88 -16.07
C GLU A 59 10.14 -10.10 -15.62
N PRO A 60 8.92 -10.29 -16.16
CA PRO A 60 8.20 -11.52 -15.90
C PRO A 60 9.06 -12.69 -16.38
N PRO A 61 9.13 -13.80 -15.61
CA PRO A 61 9.93 -14.95 -16.02
C PRO A 61 9.46 -15.43 -17.39
N THR A 62 10.40 -15.75 -18.25
CA THR A 62 10.05 -16.24 -19.58
C THR A 62 9.33 -17.58 -19.45
N GLN A 63 8.46 -17.90 -20.42
CA GLN A 63 7.73 -19.17 -20.44
C GLN A 63 8.69 -20.39 -20.37
N ALA A 64 9.93 -20.25 -20.86
CA ALA A 64 10.96 -21.29 -20.77
C ALA A 64 11.43 -21.51 -19.32
N GLU A 65 11.75 -20.44 -18.59
CA GLU A 65 12.19 -20.51 -17.19
C GLU A 65 11.12 -21.06 -16.24
N LEU A 66 9.84 -20.85 -16.57
CA LEU A 66 8.72 -21.45 -15.83
C LEU A 66 8.56 -22.96 -16.08
N ASN A 67 9.07 -23.46 -17.21
CA ASN A 67 8.92 -24.87 -17.60
C ASN A 67 10.08 -25.76 -17.10
N ASP A 68 11.23 -25.18 -16.75
CA ASP A 68 12.43 -25.92 -16.33
C ASP A 68 12.47 -26.26 -14.82
N GLY A 69 11.42 -25.93 -14.07
CA GLY A 69 11.33 -26.13 -12.61
C GLY A 69 10.76 -27.48 -12.15
N ASP A 70 10.39 -28.38 -13.07
CA ASP A 70 9.75 -29.68 -12.75
C ASP A 70 10.49 -30.85 -13.45
N THR A 71 11.74 -31.10 -13.07
CA THR A 71 12.43 -32.40 -13.32
C THR A 71 13.37 -32.73 -12.16
#